data_AF-A0A359LZ52-F1
#
_entry.id   AF-A0A359LZ52-F1
#
_cell.length_a   1.000
_cell.length_b   1.000
_cell.length_c   1.000
_cell.angle_alpha   90.00
_cell.angle_beta   90.00
_cell.angle_gamma   90.00
#
_symmetry.space_group_name_H-M   'P 1'
#
loop_
_entity.id
_entity.type
_entity.pdbx_description
1 polymer ?
#
loop_
_entity_poly.entity_id
_entity_poly.type
_entity_poly.pdbx_seq_one_letter_code
_entity_poly.pdbx_strand_id
1 'polypeptide(L)'
;RIVAEFEDNALLKVFGQHGAGIFPVPSVIEKEVRGMYRVEVVGSSHDVVERFYAISIERKFKHPAVAAISAAARGELFRSR
;
A
#
# COMPACT_ATOMS: atom_id res chain seq x y z
N ARG A 1 -3.08 2.24 26.94
CA ARG A 1 -4.03 3.35 26.70
C ARG A 1 -3.81 3.85 25.28
N ILE A 2 -4.84 3.91 24.45
CA ILE A 2 -4.75 4.55 23.12
C ILE A 2 -4.65 6.07 23.35
N VAL A 3 -3.66 6.70 22.73
CA VAL A 3 -3.39 8.15 22.88
C VAL A 3 -3.80 8.95 21.64
N ALA A 4 -3.92 8.28 20.49
CA ALA A 4 -4.41 8.85 19.24
C ALA A 4 -4.89 7.72 18.33
N GLU A 5 -5.91 8.02 17.52
CA GLU A 5 -6.45 7.17 16.48
C GLU A 5 -6.75 8.06 15.27
N PHE A 6 -6.44 7.57 14.07
CA PHE A 6 -6.56 8.35 12.84
C PHE A 6 -7.19 7.48 11.76
N GLU A 7 -8.14 8.04 11.02
CA GLU A 7 -8.73 7.37 9.85
C GLU A 7 -7.86 7.53 8.58
N ASP A 8 -6.99 8.54 8.55
CA ASP A 8 -6.11 8.81 7.41
C ASP A 8 -4.74 8.14 7.56
N ASN A 9 -4.44 7.24 6.61
CA ASN A 9 -3.15 6.55 6.54
C ASN A 9 -1.98 7.48 6.25
N ALA A 10 -2.17 8.61 5.55
CA ALA A 10 -1.07 9.53 5.30
C ALA A 10 -0.62 10.19 6.61
N LEU A 11 -1.56 10.62 7.44
CA LEU A 11 -1.26 11.17 8.76
C LEU A 11 -0.56 10.14 9.66
N LEU A 12 -1.04 8.88 9.70
CA LEU A 12 -0.39 7.80 10.46
C LEU A 12 1.09 7.63 10.08
N LYS A 13 1.40 7.64 8.78
CA LYS A 13 2.78 7.53 8.27
C LYS A 13 3.66 8.68 8.72
N VAL A 14 3.14 9.91 8.74
CA VAL A 14 3.87 11.09 9.20
C VAL A 14 4.24 10.97 10.68
N PHE A 15 3.31 10.55 11.54
CA PHE A 15 3.60 10.32 12.95
C PHE A 15 4.61 9.18 13.15
N GLY A 16 4.40 8.06 12.48
CA GLY A 16 5.33 6.92 12.55
C GLY A 16 6.74 7.24 12.07
N GLN A 17 6.88 8.06 11.02
CA GLN A 17 8.17 8.58 10.56
C GLN A 17 8.90 9.40 11.64
N HIS A 18 8.16 10.10 12.51
CA HIS A 18 8.72 10.85 13.63
C HIS A 18 8.89 10.00 14.91
N GLY A 19 8.73 8.67 14.81
CA GLY A 19 8.86 7.74 15.94
C GLY A 19 7.63 7.66 16.85
N ALA A 20 6.51 8.25 16.45
CA ALA A 20 5.28 8.23 17.22
C ALA A 20 4.35 7.09 16.75
N GLY A 21 4.51 5.92 17.37
CA GLY A 21 3.60 4.79 17.21
C GLY A 21 3.94 3.86 16.04
N ILE A 22 2.97 3.01 15.68
CA ILE A 22 3.06 2.02 14.60
C ILE A 22 1.91 2.25 13.61
N PHE A 23 2.13 1.95 12.33
CA PHE A 23 1.10 2.05 11.30
C PHE A 23 1.17 0.85 10.35
N PRO A 24 0.02 0.33 9.87
CA PRO A 24 0.00 -0.77 8.93
C PRO A 24 0.34 -0.29 7.51
N VAL A 25 0.98 -1.15 6.73
CA VAL A 25 1.16 -0.96 5.28
C VAL A 25 0.98 -2.30 4.55
N PRO A 26 0.53 -2.28 3.28
CA PRO A 26 0.52 -3.47 2.45
C PRO A 26 1.94 -4.02 2.29
N SER A 27 2.08 -5.34 2.43
CA SER A 27 3.38 -6.03 2.28
C SER A 27 4.04 -5.80 0.92
N VAL A 28 3.24 -5.61 -0.13
CA VAL A 28 3.72 -5.33 -1.50
C VAL A 28 4.54 -4.04 -1.61
N ILE A 29 4.32 -3.04 -0.74
CA ILE A 29 5.04 -1.75 -0.77
C ILE A 29 5.94 -1.55 0.45
N GLU A 30 6.25 -2.62 1.20
CA GLU A 30 7.04 -2.53 2.43
C GLU A 30 8.39 -1.85 2.19
N LYS A 31 9.10 -2.27 1.13
CA LYS A 31 10.46 -1.78 0.83
C LYS A 31 10.46 -0.29 0.54
N GLU A 32 9.49 0.18 -0.24
CA GLU A 32 9.31 1.58 -0.61
C GLU A 32 8.98 2.41 0.64
N VAL A 33 8.07 1.92 1.49
CA VAL A 33 7.69 2.60 2.73
C VAL A 33 8.90 2.74 3.67
N ARG A 34 9.68 1.68 3.87
CA ARG A 34 10.88 1.73 4.72
C ARG A 34 11.89 2.75 4.20
N GLY A 35 12.10 2.79 2.89
CA GLY A 35 13.01 3.77 2.26
C GLY A 35 12.51 5.22 2.38
N MET A 36 11.23 5.45 2.09
CA MET A 36 10.64 6.80 2.09
C MET A 36 10.49 7.39 3.49
N TYR A 37 9.99 6.60 4.43
CA TYR A 37 9.65 7.06 5.78
C TYR A 37 10.74 6.74 6.82
N ARG A 38 11.80 6.03 6.42
CA ARG A 38 12.92 5.63 7.30
C ARG A 38 12.44 4.89 8.56
N VAL A 39 11.50 3.97 8.35
CA VAL A 39 10.90 3.13 9.39
C VAL A 39 11.34 1.68 9.25
N GLU A 40 11.13 0.88 10.30
CA GLU A 40 11.43 -0.55 10.33
C GLU A 40 10.18 -1.39 10.56
N VAL A 41 10.23 -2.65 10.13
CA VAL A 41 9.12 -3.60 10.32
C VAL A 41 9.15 -4.17 11.73
N VAL A 42 8.03 -4.03 12.43
CA VAL A 42 7.84 -4.60 13.77
C VAL A 42 7.07 -5.92 13.76
N GLY A 43 6.38 -6.24 12.66
CA GLY A 43 5.61 -7.47 12.49
C GLY A 43 4.78 -7.46 11.21
N SER A 44 4.17 -8.60 10.89
CA SER A 44 3.23 -8.77 9.77
C SER A 44 2.05 -9.64 10.20
N SER A 45 0.89 -9.46 9.57
CA SER A 45 -0.31 -10.29 9.77
C SER A 45 -0.93 -10.64 8.42
N HIS A 46 -1.50 -11.84 8.34
CA HIS A 46 -2.25 -12.34 7.19
C HIS A 46 -3.77 -12.27 7.42
N ASP A 47 -4.21 -11.83 8.61
CA ASP A 47 -5.62 -11.78 8.99
C ASP A 47 -6.35 -10.58 8.36
N VAL A 48 -5.58 -9.57 7.93
CA VAL A 48 -6.09 -8.37 7.26
C VAL A 48 -5.61 -8.35 5.81
N VAL A 49 -6.56 -8.42 4.88
CA VAL A 49 -6.28 -8.42 3.44
C VAL A 49 -6.89 -7.18 2.79
N GLU A 50 -6.03 -6.35 2.22
CA GLU A 50 -6.45 -5.20 1.41
C GLU A 50 -6.57 -5.61 -0.07
N ARG A 51 -7.62 -5.13 -0.75
CA ARG A 51 -7.86 -5.40 -2.17
C ARG A 51 -7.84 -4.10 -2.96
N PHE A 52 -6.99 -4.06 -3.98
CA PHE A 52 -6.88 -2.92 -4.90
C PHE A 52 -7.60 -3.21 -6.21
N TYR A 53 -8.42 -2.27 -6.67
CA TYR A 53 -9.20 -2.41 -7.89
C TYR A 53 -8.87 -1.27 -8.86
N ALA A 54 -8.62 -1.61 -10.12
CA ALA A 54 -8.61 -0.64 -11.21
C ALA A 54 -10.01 -0.58 -11.82
N ILE A 55 -10.69 0.55 -11.66
CA ILE A 55 -12.07 0.75 -12.18
C ILE A 55 -12.00 1.58 -13.46
N SER A 56 -12.63 1.08 -14.52
CA SER A 56 -12.75 1.77 -15.81
C SER A 56 -14.20 1.77 -16.28
N ILE A 57 -14.59 2.83 -16.99
CA ILE A 57 -15.92 2.97 -17.61
C ILE A 57 -16.08 1.98 -18.77
N GLU A 58 -14.99 1.67 -19.48
CA GLU A 58 -15.03 0.79 -20.65
C GLU A 58 -14.74 -0.67 -20.26
N ARG A 59 -15.54 -1.62 -20.77
CA ARG A 59 -15.32 -3.07 -20.54
C ARG A 59 -14.03 -3.60 -21.15
N LYS A 60 -13.45 -2.90 -22.14
CA LYS A 60 -12.17 -3.22 -22.78
C LYS A 60 -11.30 -1.98 -22.73
N PHE A 61 -10.06 -2.11 -22.25
CA PHE A 61 -9.08 -1.03 -22.27
C PHE A 61 -8.73 -0.69 -23.72
N LYS A 62 -9.32 0.39 -24.27
CA LYS A 62 -8.99 0.84 -25.64
C LYS A 62 -7.69 1.62 -25.70
N HIS A 63 -7.38 2.38 -24.65
CA HIS A 63 -6.18 3.21 -24.63
C HIS A 63 -4.94 2.37 -24.30
N PRO A 64 -3.92 2.32 -25.17
CA PRO A 64 -2.72 1.49 -24.97
C PRO A 64 -2.02 1.74 -23.63
N ALA A 65 -1.95 3.00 -23.17
CA ALA A 65 -1.34 3.32 -21.87
C ALA A 65 -2.07 2.69 -20.68
N VAL A 66 -3.41 2.70 -20.68
CA VAL A 66 -4.21 2.11 -19.58
C VAL A 66 -4.07 0.58 -19.59
N ALA A 67 -4.05 -0.03 -20.79
CA ALA A 67 -3.80 -1.46 -20.94
C ALA A 67 -2.40 -1.85 -20.42
N ALA A 68 -1.37 -1.05 -20.75
CA ALA A 68 0.01 -1.27 -20.32
C ALA A 68 0.16 -1.17 -18.78
N ILE A 69 -0.35 -0.09 -18.17
CA ILE A 69 -0.30 0.09 -16.71
C ILE A 69 -1.04 -1.07 -16.01
N SER A 70 -2.23 -1.44 -16.50
CA SER A 70 -3.02 -2.53 -15.91
C SER A 70 -2.34 -3.90 -16.05
N ALA A 71 -1.63 -4.14 -17.16
CA ALA A 71 -0.89 -5.37 -17.38
C ALA A 71 0.36 -5.46 -16.48
N ALA A 72 1.14 -4.39 -16.40
CA ALA A 72 2.31 -4.30 -15.52
C ALA A 72 1.92 -4.51 -14.06
N ALA A 73 0.86 -3.82 -13.60
CA ALA A 73 0.35 -3.96 -12.24
C ALA A 73 -0.01 -5.42 -11.87
N ARG A 74 -0.61 -6.19 -12.79
CA ARG A 74 -0.94 -7.61 -12.54
C ARG A 74 0.29 -8.51 -12.43
N GLY A 75 1.35 -8.22 -13.19
CA GLY A 75 2.55 -9.07 -13.23
C GLY A 75 3.61 -8.71 -12.18
N GLU A 76 3.70 -7.44 -11.82
CA GLU A 76 4.82 -6.90 -11.03
C GLU A 76 4.45 -6.67 -9.56
N LEU A 77 3.26 -6.13 -9.26
CA LEU A 77 2.87 -5.81 -7.89
C LEU A 77 2.46 -7.06 -7.09
N PHE A 78 1.66 -7.94 -7.69
CA PHE A 78 1.07 -9.08 -6.97
C PHE A 78 1.79 -10.40 -7.22
N ARG A 79 3.07 -10.36 -7.59
CA ARG A 79 3.84 -11.57 -7.84
C ARG A 79 3.98 -12.33 -6.53
N SER A 80 3.15 -13.36 -6.37
CA SER A 80 3.08 -14.19 -5.17
C SER A 80 4.47 -14.74 -4.84
N ARG A 81 4.86 -14.60 -3.58
CA ARG A 81 5.77 -15.58 -2.99
C ARG A 81 4.94 -16.67 -2.34
#